data_AF-A0A7C6P268-F1
#
_entry.id   AF-A0A7C6P268-F1
#
_cell.length_a   1.000
_cell.length_b   1.000
_cell.length_c   1.000
_cell.angle_alpha   90.00
_cell.angle_beta   90.00
_cell.angle_gamma   90.00
#
_symmetry.space_group_name_H-M   'P 1'
#
loop_
_entity.id
_entity.type
_entity.pdbx_description
1 polymer ?
#
loop_
_entity_poly.entity_id
_entity_poly.type
_entity_poly.pdbx_seq_one_letter_code
_entity_poly.pdbx_strand_id
1 'polypeptide(L)'
;MSGIQIKNNRILYYGNTAGYIEKGKAIVDPLFQNEELRSYLKEKKGLELEWRNGTYERLADGKLDLEGNLQVLKKCRVHQLKPDVDVMMKFIGYDELMERFGEPDPQNYRVVYDGEVETNDLEGLYAKFNLDHPPGYEGHSLSMSDVVELYDDSGSAFHYVDRFGFKEVSFQAPEQELYQGPKMSL
;
A
#
# COMPACT_ATOMS: atom_id res chain seq x y z
N MET A 1 6.41 -34.35 13.65
CA MET A 1 6.87 -33.14 12.94
C MET A 1 5.69 -32.18 12.90
N SER A 2 5.80 -30.96 13.42
CA SER A 2 4.67 -30.01 13.35
C SER A 2 4.47 -29.59 11.91
N GLY A 3 3.24 -29.69 11.38
CA GLY A 3 2.88 -29.26 10.03
C GLY A 3 3.01 -27.75 9.82
N ILE A 4 3.21 -26.99 10.90
CA ILE A 4 3.25 -25.53 10.91
C ILE A 4 4.68 -25.03 11.16
N GLN A 5 5.15 -24.12 10.29
CA GLN A 5 6.47 -23.49 10.39
C GLN A 5 6.36 -21.99 10.12
N ILE A 6 7.25 -21.20 10.74
CA ILE A 6 7.43 -19.78 10.43
C ILE A 6 8.84 -19.59 9.88
N LYS A 7 8.97 -19.01 8.68
CA LYS A 7 10.25 -18.73 8.01
C LYS A 7 10.17 -17.41 7.26
N ASN A 8 11.12 -16.49 7.45
CA ASN A 8 11.17 -15.20 6.74
C ASN A 8 9.81 -14.46 6.75
N ASN A 9 9.20 -14.38 7.94
CA ASN A 9 7.85 -13.84 8.17
C ASN A 9 6.71 -14.58 7.43
N ARG A 10 6.93 -15.77 6.88
CA ARG A 10 5.90 -16.60 6.23
C ARG A 10 5.36 -17.62 7.21
N ILE A 11 4.06 -17.84 7.18
CA ILE A 11 3.39 -18.92 7.90
C ILE A 11 3.17 -20.06 6.91
N LEU A 12 3.92 -21.13 7.10
CA LEU A 12 3.81 -22.34 6.30
C LEU A 12 2.90 -23.33 7.01
N TYR A 13 1.81 -23.74 6.35
CA TYR A 13 0.89 -24.77 6.81
C TYR A 13 0.95 -25.96 5.86
N TYR A 14 1.53 -27.07 6.33
CA TYR A 14 1.77 -28.29 5.55
C TYR A 14 2.49 -28.04 4.21
N GLY A 15 3.43 -27.09 4.20
CA GLY A 15 4.21 -26.72 3.03
C GLY A 15 3.61 -25.59 2.17
N ASN A 16 2.34 -25.24 2.37
CA ASN A 16 1.69 -24.12 1.69
C ASN A 16 1.89 -22.82 2.46
N THR A 17 1.99 -21.69 1.76
CA THR A 17 2.12 -20.37 2.41
C THR A 17 0.75 -19.85 2.77
N ALA A 18 0.30 -20.14 3.99
CA ALA A 18 -1.03 -19.81 4.47
C ALA A 18 -1.19 -18.34 4.87
N GLY A 19 -0.08 -17.67 5.20
CA GLY A 19 -0.10 -16.32 5.74
C GLY A 19 1.29 -15.74 5.91
N TYR A 20 1.34 -14.56 6.52
CA TYR A 20 2.58 -13.86 6.88
C TYR A 20 2.46 -13.20 8.26
N ILE A 21 3.61 -12.77 8.79
CA ILE A 21 3.71 -12.06 10.06
C ILE A 21 4.07 -10.61 9.76
N GLU A 22 3.26 -9.70 10.27
CA GLU A 22 3.47 -8.26 10.17
C GLU A 22 3.23 -7.65 11.54
N LYS A 23 4.23 -6.94 12.08
CA LYS A 23 4.14 -6.22 13.37
C LYS A 23 3.61 -7.06 14.55
N GLY A 24 3.95 -8.35 14.61
CA GLY A 24 3.49 -9.26 15.67
C GLY A 24 2.06 -9.79 15.46
N LYS A 25 1.42 -9.45 14.35
CA LYS A 25 0.18 -10.08 13.88
C LYS A 25 0.47 -11.14 12.84
N ALA A 26 -0.20 -12.27 12.94
CA ALA A 26 -0.29 -13.30 11.92
C ALA A 26 -1.50 -13.01 11.04
N ILE A 27 -1.27 -12.62 9.79
CA ILE A 27 -2.31 -12.42 8.78
C ILE A 27 -2.38 -13.69 7.95
N VAL A 28 -3.51 -14.39 8.02
CA VAL A 28 -3.69 -15.71 7.43
C VAL A 28 -4.93 -15.73 6.56
N ASP A 29 -4.87 -16.46 5.46
CA ASP A 29 -6.03 -16.68 4.62
C ASP A 29 -7.06 -17.58 5.33
N PRO A 30 -8.35 -17.22 5.37
CA PRO A 30 -9.41 -18.07 5.91
C PRO A 30 -9.46 -19.47 5.31
N LEU A 31 -8.93 -19.69 4.10
CA LEU A 31 -8.78 -21.01 3.48
C LEU A 31 -8.05 -22.02 4.38
N PHE A 32 -7.14 -21.55 5.24
CA PHE A 32 -6.36 -22.37 6.17
C PHE A 32 -6.91 -22.36 7.59
N GLN A 33 -8.10 -21.79 7.82
CA GLN A 33 -8.67 -21.65 9.16
C GLN A 33 -8.96 -22.99 9.81
N ASN A 34 -8.23 -23.30 10.88
CA ASN A 34 -8.46 -24.45 11.75
C ASN A 34 -7.89 -24.19 13.15
N GLU A 35 -8.29 -25.02 14.12
CA GLU A 35 -7.87 -24.88 15.52
C GLU A 35 -6.37 -25.13 15.72
N GLU A 36 -5.74 -26.04 14.96
CA GLU A 36 -4.31 -26.31 15.07
C GLU A 36 -3.49 -25.05 14.74
N LEU A 37 -3.80 -24.39 13.63
CA LEU A 37 -3.13 -23.18 13.17
C LEU A 37 -3.39 -22.02 14.13
N ARG A 38 -4.63 -21.89 14.59
CA ARG A 38 -5.03 -20.86 15.56
C ARG A 38 -4.28 -21.00 16.88
N SER A 39 -4.27 -22.18 17.49
CA SER A 39 -3.55 -22.42 18.75
C SER A 39 -2.04 -22.28 18.57
N TYR A 40 -1.48 -22.72 17.44
CA TYR A 40 -0.05 -22.52 17.17
C TYR A 40 0.32 -21.03 17.12
N LEU A 41 -0.44 -20.21 16.41
CA LEU A 41 -0.13 -18.79 16.25
C LEU A 41 -0.40 -17.99 17.53
N LYS A 42 -1.55 -18.22 18.18
CA LYS A 42 -1.94 -17.46 19.37
C LYS A 42 -1.26 -17.96 20.64
N GLU A 43 -1.36 -19.26 20.93
CA GLU A 43 -0.93 -19.81 22.22
C GLU A 43 0.57 -20.12 22.24
N LYS A 44 1.09 -20.72 21.16
CA LYS A 44 2.50 -21.13 21.12
C LYS A 44 3.44 -20.01 20.68
N LYS A 45 2.97 -19.10 19.81
CA LYS A 45 3.78 -18.00 19.27
C LYS A 45 3.43 -16.63 19.86
N GLY A 46 2.30 -16.49 20.55
CA GLY A 46 1.91 -15.22 21.17
C GLY A 46 1.56 -14.14 20.15
N LEU A 47 1.19 -14.52 18.92
CA LEU A 47 0.84 -13.58 17.86
C LEU A 47 -0.66 -13.26 17.92
N GLU A 48 -1.01 -12.02 17.61
CA GLU A 48 -2.40 -11.69 17.25
C GLU A 48 -2.75 -12.36 15.92
N LEU A 49 -4.00 -12.80 15.74
CA LEU A 49 -4.41 -13.51 14.53
C LEU A 49 -5.48 -12.72 13.80
N GLU A 50 -5.20 -12.39 12.54
CA GLU A 50 -6.12 -11.73 11.63
C GLU A 50 -6.40 -12.65 10.44
N TRP A 51 -7.68 -12.88 10.17
CA TRP A 51 -8.13 -13.61 9.00
C TRP A 51 -8.44 -12.63 7.87
N ARG A 52 -7.70 -12.72 6.78
CA ARG A 52 -7.83 -11.78 5.65
C ARG A 52 -8.00 -12.56 4.34
N ASN A 53 -9.16 -12.38 3.69
CA ASN A 53 -9.47 -13.02 2.41
C ASN A 53 -8.45 -12.62 1.32
N GLY A 54 -8.16 -13.57 0.42
CA GLY A 54 -7.23 -13.40 -0.69
C GLY A 54 -5.77 -13.26 -0.26
N THR A 55 -5.46 -13.52 1.01
CA THR A 55 -4.07 -13.55 1.49
C THR A 55 -3.29 -14.63 0.76
N TYR A 56 -3.86 -15.81 0.55
CA TYR A 56 -3.18 -16.90 -0.14
C TYR A 56 -2.82 -16.55 -1.59
N GLU A 57 -3.77 -15.97 -2.32
CA GLU A 57 -3.59 -15.54 -3.71
C GLU A 57 -2.51 -14.46 -3.82
N ARG A 58 -2.58 -13.42 -2.97
CA ARG A 58 -1.56 -12.37 -2.89
C ARG A 58 -0.16 -12.93 -2.57
N LEU A 59 -0.09 -13.98 -1.75
CA LEU A 59 1.16 -14.64 -1.38
C LEU A 59 1.70 -15.57 -2.48
N ALA A 60 0.81 -16.16 -3.30
CA ALA A 60 1.19 -17.01 -4.42
C ALA A 60 1.85 -16.20 -5.55
N ASP A 61 1.38 -14.96 -5.75
CA ASP A 61 1.91 -14.03 -6.75
C ASP A 61 3.04 -13.13 -6.21
N GLY A 62 3.31 -13.20 -4.90
CA GLY A 62 4.20 -12.29 -4.19
C GLY A 62 5.67 -12.36 -4.65
N LYS A 63 6.26 -11.20 -4.94
CA LYS A 63 7.71 -11.04 -5.11
C LYS A 63 8.40 -11.15 -3.74
N LEU A 64 9.53 -11.86 -3.70
CA LEU A 64 10.41 -11.88 -2.53
C LEU A 64 11.29 -10.63 -2.55
N ASP A 65 11.53 -10.04 -1.39
CA ASP A 65 12.56 -9.02 -1.25
C ASP A 65 13.97 -9.64 -1.38
N LEU A 66 15.00 -8.79 -1.35
CA LEU A 66 16.41 -9.21 -1.45
C LEU A 66 16.84 -10.14 -0.30
N GLU A 67 16.11 -10.14 0.82
CA GLU A 67 16.37 -10.95 2.00
C GLU A 67 15.54 -12.26 2.01
N GLY A 68 14.71 -12.47 0.98
CA GLY A 68 13.84 -13.63 0.85
C GLY A 68 12.61 -13.60 1.74
N ASN A 69 12.22 -12.42 2.26
CA ASN A 69 10.94 -12.20 2.91
C ASN A 69 9.87 -11.93 1.84
N LEU A 70 8.62 -12.22 2.20
CA LEU A 70 7.49 -11.88 1.36
C LEU A 70 7.25 -10.38 1.38
N GLN A 71 7.33 -9.74 0.21
CA GLN A 71 6.94 -8.36 0.09
C GLN A 71 5.41 -8.29 0.13
N VAL A 72 4.88 -7.86 1.27
CA VAL A 72 3.43 -7.65 1.43
C VAL A 72 3.01 -6.52 0.50
N LEU A 73 1.97 -6.75 -0.30
CA LEU A 73 1.41 -5.72 -1.17
C LEU A 73 0.83 -4.59 -0.30
N LYS A 74 1.31 -3.38 -0.56
CA LYS A 74 0.80 -2.16 0.04
C LYS A 74 -0.47 -1.74 -0.68
N LYS A 75 -1.27 -0.91 -0.01
CA LYS A 75 -2.31 -0.14 -0.68
C LYS A 75 -1.68 1.03 -1.41
N CYS A 76 -2.37 1.51 -2.43
CA CYS A 76 -1.93 2.63 -3.24
C CYS A 76 -2.98 3.72 -3.22
N ARG A 77 -2.52 4.96 -3.05
CA ARG A 77 -3.32 6.16 -3.25
C ARG A 77 -2.65 7.05 -4.29
N VAL A 78 -3.43 7.58 -5.22
CA VAL A 78 -2.94 8.50 -6.26
C VAL A 78 -3.46 9.90 -5.98
N HIS A 79 -2.53 10.84 -5.88
CA HIS A 79 -2.79 12.25 -5.63
C HIS A 79 -2.47 13.04 -6.89
N GLN A 80 -3.43 13.79 -7.41
CA GLN A 80 -3.26 14.66 -8.57
C GLN A 80 -3.52 16.10 -8.19
N LEU A 81 -2.81 17.02 -8.83
CA LEU A 81 -3.01 18.46 -8.62
C LEU A 81 -4.48 18.84 -8.92
N LYS A 82 -5.07 19.67 -8.06
CA LYS A 82 -6.42 20.18 -8.27
C LYS A 82 -6.48 21.05 -9.54
N PRO A 83 -7.64 21.19 -10.19
CA PRO A 83 -7.75 21.99 -11.40
C PRO A 83 -7.35 23.46 -11.25
N ASP A 84 -7.57 24.03 -10.06
CA ASP A 84 -7.45 25.45 -9.70
C ASP A 84 -6.07 25.87 -9.14
N VAL A 85 -5.11 24.95 -9.05
CA VAL A 85 -3.72 25.30 -8.70
C VAL A 85 -3.06 26.10 -9.82
N ASP A 86 -1.91 26.71 -9.52
CA ASP A 86 -1.07 27.37 -10.53
C ASP A 86 -0.72 26.36 -11.64
N VAL A 87 -1.08 26.69 -12.88
CA VAL A 87 -0.82 25.85 -14.05
C VAL A 87 0.67 25.54 -14.22
N MET A 88 1.54 26.41 -13.73
CA MET A 88 2.99 26.24 -13.78
C MET A 88 3.51 25.15 -12.83
N MET A 89 2.69 24.65 -11.91
CA MET A 89 2.99 23.47 -11.09
C MET A 89 2.75 22.15 -11.84
N LYS A 90 2.05 22.17 -12.97
CA LYS A 90 1.70 20.95 -13.73
C LYS A 90 2.82 20.60 -14.71
N PHE A 91 3.09 19.30 -14.85
CA PHE A 91 4.03 18.75 -15.82
C PHE A 91 5.49 19.20 -15.63
N ILE A 92 5.89 19.50 -14.40
CA ILE A 92 7.28 19.85 -14.04
C ILE A 92 7.96 18.73 -13.26
N GLY A 93 9.29 18.68 -13.32
CA GLY A 93 10.07 17.75 -12.48
C GLY A 93 10.16 18.22 -11.04
N TYR A 94 10.55 17.33 -10.12
CA TYR A 94 10.58 17.68 -8.69
C TYR A 94 11.59 18.78 -8.37
N ASP A 95 12.75 18.78 -9.02
CA ASP A 95 13.76 19.83 -8.80
C ASP A 95 13.25 21.22 -9.22
N GLU A 96 12.49 21.30 -10.30
CA GLU A 96 11.84 22.55 -10.76
C GLU A 96 10.72 22.97 -9.80
N LEU A 97 9.93 22.00 -9.30
CA LEU A 97 8.91 22.27 -8.28
C LEU A 97 9.56 22.88 -7.03
N MET A 98 10.63 22.27 -6.53
CA MET A 98 11.37 22.72 -5.37
C MET A 98 11.95 24.14 -5.54
N GLU A 99 12.54 24.43 -6.69
CA GLU A 99 13.12 25.75 -6.97
C GLU A 99 12.07 26.86 -7.00
N ARG A 100 10.89 26.57 -7.56
CA ARG A 100 9.88 27.59 -7.88
C ARG A 100 8.77 27.70 -6.83
N PHE A 101 8.43 26.60 -6.18
CA PHE A 101 7.28 26.49 -5.29
C PHE A 101 7.60 25.85 -3.93
N GLY A 102 8.75 25.18 -3.80
CA GLY A 102 9.13 24.43 -2.59
C GLY A 102 8.62 23.00 -2.60
N GLU A 103 8.51 22.39 -1.42
CA GLU A 103 7.99 21.03 -1.26
C GLU A 103 6.54 20.93 -1.76
N PRO A 104 6.11 19.76 -2.29
CA PRO A 104 4.73 19.58 -2.73
C PRO A 104 3.76 19.74 -1.53
N ASP A 105 2.89 20.75 -1.61
CA ASP A 105 1.85 21.00 -0.61
C ASP A 105 0.62 20.12 -0.88
N PRO A 106 0.26 19.19 0.02
CA PRO A 106 -0.87 18.29 -0.18
C PRO A 106 -2.22 19.00 -0.31
N GLN A 107 -2.35 20.24 0.16
CA GLN A 107 -3.56 21.04 -0.07
C GLN A 107 -3.80 21.37 -1.56
N ASN A 108 -2.74 21.32 -2.39
CA ASN A 108 -2.84 21.49 -3.84
C ASN A 108 -3.32 20.22 -4.55
N TYR A 109 -3.42 19.10 -3.84
CA TYR A 109 -3.74 17.80 -4.42
C TYR A 109 -5.14 17.32 -4.04
N ARG A 110 -5.70 16.47 -4.89
CA ARG A 110 -6.88 15.67 -4.61
C ARG A 110 -6.55 14.20 -4.80
N VAL A 111 -7.15 13.35 -3.96
CA VAL A 111 -7.08 11.91 -4.12
C VAL A 111 -8.00 11.51 -5.27
N VAL A 112 -7.47 10.79 -6.25
CA VAL A 112 -8.23 10.28 -7.42
C VAL A 112 -8.36 8.77 -7.42
N TYR A 113 -7.64 8.09 -6.54
CA TYR A 113 -7.72 6.65 -6.32
C TYR A 113 -7.22 6.31 -4.92
N ASP A 114 -7.86 5.36 -4.26
CA ASP A 114 -7.44 4.79 -2.98
C ASP A 114 -7.89 3.32 -2.91
N GLY A 115 -6.94 2.38 -2.94
CA GLY A 115 -7.29 0.96 -2.96
C GLY A 115 -6.11 -0.01 -2.95
N GLU A 116 -6.45 -1.30 -3.05
CA GLU A 116 -5.45 -2.37 -3.19
C GLU A 116 -4.83 -2.35 -4.60
N VAL A 117 -3.58 -2.76 -4.71
CA VAL A 117 -2.84 -2.91 -5.97
C VAL A 117 -2.08 -4.23 -5.97
N GLU A 118 -1.79 -4.75 -7.15
CA GLU A 118 -1.17 -6.06 -7.34
C GLU A 118 0.37 -5.98 -7.35
N THR A 119 0.94 -4.78 -7.14
CA THR A 119 2.39 -4.55 -7.14
C THR A 119 2.78 -3.36 -6.27
N ASN A 120 3.94 -3.46 -5.61
CA ASN A 120 4.62 -2.32 -4.97
C ASN A 120 5.65 -1.65 -5.88
N ASP A 121 5.91 -2.23 -7.05
CA ASP A 121 6.85 -1.69 -8.04
C ASP A 121 6.27 -0.45 -8.71
N LEU A 122 6.95 0.69 -8.58
CA LEU A 122 6.45 1.98 -9.05
C LEU A 122 6.27 2.03 -10.57
N GLU A 123 7.13 1.36 -11.34
CA GLU A 123 6.98 1.25 -12.80
C GLU A 123 5.77 0.39 -13.18
N GLY A 124 5.54 -0.70 -12.45
CA GLY A 124 4.32 -1.51 -12.57
C GLY A 124 3.05 -0.70 -12.26
N LEU A 125 3.08 0.14 -11.22
CA LEU A 125 1.98 1.06 -10.90
C LEU A 125 1.80 2.10 -12.00
N TYR A 126 2.89 2.67 -12.51
CA TYR A 126 2.84 3.62 -13.64
C TYR A 126 2.15 3.01 -14.85
N ALA A 127 2.52 1.78 -15.22
CA ALA A 127 1.90 1.05 -16.31
C ALA A 127 0.40 0.78 -16.05
N LYS A 128 0.04 0.33 -14.84
CA LYS A 128 -1.36 0.09 -14.43
C LYS A 128 -2.22 1.35 -14.60
N PHE A 129 -1.81 2.46 -13.98
CA PHE A 129 -2.55 3.73 -14.02
C PHE A 129 -2.49 4.47 -15.36
N ASN A 130 -1.80 3.92 -16.38
CA ASN A 130 -1.81 4.45 -17.75
C ASN A 130 -2.54 3.53 -18.75
N LEU A 131 -2.50 2.21 -18.54
CA LEU A 131 -3.01 1.23 -19.51
C LEU A 131 -4.34 0.59 -19.09
N ASP A 132 -4.53 0.34 -17.80
CA ASP A 132 -5.68 -0.39 -17.26
C ASP A 132 -6.08 0.19 -15.90
N HIS A 133 -6.85 1.28 -15.94
CA HIS A 133 -7.27 2.00 -14.74
C HIS A 133 -8.07 1.08 -13.81
N PRO A 134 -7.69 0.97 -12.52
CA PRO A 134 -8.44 0.17 -11.58
C PRO A 134 -9.84 0.76 -11.34
N PRO A 135 -10.82 -0.05 -10.91
CA PRO A 135 -12.14 0.44 -10.52
C PRO A 135 -12.05 1.55 -9.47
N GLY A 136 -12.80 2.64 -9.66
CA GLY A 136 -12.77 3.80 -8.76
C GLY A 136 -11.66 4.81 -9.04
N TYR A 137 -10.87 4.66 -10.11
CA TYR A 137 -9.93 5.67 -10.55
C TYR A 137 -10.65 6.82 -11.28
N GLU A 138 -10.65 8.01 -10.69
CA GLU A 138 -11.39 9.19 -11.19
C GLU A 138 -10.48 10.30 -11.76
N GLY A 139 -9.19 9.99 -11.93
CA GLY A 139 -8.15 10.92 -12.37
C GLY A 139 -7.81 10.83 -13.85
N HIS A 140 -6.85 11.64 -14.28
CA HIS A 140 -6.16 11.41 -15.56
C HIS A 140 -5.11 10.31 -15.40
N SER A 141 -4.62 9.75 -16.50
CA SER A 141 -3.49 8.81 -16.46
C SER A 141 -2.29 9.42 -15.72
N LEU A 142 -1.56 8.57 -15.01
CA LEU A 142 -0.47 9.02 -14.13
C LEU A 142 0.61 9.78 -14.92
N SER A 143 0.97 10.97 -14.45
CA SER A 143 1.86 11.89 -15.17
C SER A 143 2.73 12.73 -14.23
N MET A 144 3.70 13.46 -14.79
CA MET A 144 4.55 14.38 -14.02
C MET A 144 3.70 15.30 -13.13
N SER A 145 4.18 15.54 -11.92
CA SER A 145 3.50 16.30 -10.88
C SER A 145 2.44 15.57 -10.07
N ASP A 146 2.08 14.35 -10.44
CA ASP A 146 1.29 13.47 -9.58
C ASP A 146 2.15 12.88 -8.45
N VAL A 147 1.50 12.44 -7.36
CA VAL A 147 2.15 11.76 -6.25
C VAL A 147 1.49 10.40 -6.02
N VAL A 148 2.30 9.35 -6.04
CA VAL A 148 1.90 7.99 -5.69
C VAL A 148 2.25 7.73 -4.23
N GLU A 149 1.25 7.38 -3.43
CA GLU A 149 1.42 6.99 -2.05
C GLU A 149 1.29 5.47 -1.94
N LEU A 150 2.34 4.79 -1.48
CA LEU A 150 2.31 3.39 -1.09
C LEU A 150 2.23 3.29 0.44
N TYR A 151 1.13 2.75 0.94
CA TYR A 151 0.84 2.77 2.37
C TYR A 151 0.31 1.43 2.92
N ASP A 152 0.57 1.22 4.19
CA ASP A 152 0.07 0.12 5.01
C ASP A 152 -0.02 0.58 6.48
N ASP A 153 -0.26 -0.35 7.41
CA ASP A 153 -0.33 -0.02 8.83
C ASP A 153 1.00 0.50 9.40
N SER A 154 2.13 0.35 8.69
CA SER A 154 3.46 0.89 9.03
C SER A 154 3.68 2.34 8.65
N GLY A 155 2.88 2.85 7.73
CA GLY A 155 2.92 4.24 7.30
C GLY A 155 2.89 4.34 5.79
N SER A 156 3.24 5.53 5.31
CA SER A 156 3.15 5.90 3.90
C SER A 156 4.53 6.26 3.37
N ALA A 157 4.81 5.83 2.13
CA ALA A 157 5.90 6.32 1.32
C ALA A 157 5.31 7.07 0.12
N PHE A 158 5.80 8.28 -0.15
CA PHE A 158 5.27 9.15 -1.18
C PHE A 158 6.28 9.34 -2.30
N HIS A 159 5.83 9.18 -3.52
CA HIS A 159 6.66 9.15 -4.71
C HIS A 159 6.10 10.14 -5.74
N TYR A 160 6.79 11.25 -5.91
CA TYR A 160 6.52 12.23 -6.97
C TYR A 160 6.87 11.63 -8.32
N VAL A 161 5.95 11.72 -9.28
CA VAL A 161 6.19 11.31 -10.66
C VAL A 161 7.04 12.39 -11.33
N ASP A 162 8.29 12.07 -11.63
CA ASP A 162 9.24 13.00 -12.23
C ASP A 162 9.35 12.76 -13.75
N ARG A 163 10.17 13.55 -14.44
CA ARG A 163 10.45 13.40 -15.88
C ARG A 163 10.97 12.00 -16.21
N PHE A 164 11.72 11.40 -15.29
CA PHE A 164 12.22 10.04 -15.41
C PHE A 164 12.01 9.30 -14.10
N GLY A 165 11.07 8.35 -14.11
CA GLY A 165 10.74 7.55 -12.93
C GLY A 165 10.13 8.38 -11.81
N PHE A 166 10.56 8.10 -10.59
CA PHE A 166 9.95 8.61 -9.37
C PHE A 166 10.99 9.17 -8.40
N LYS A 167 10.61 10.19 -7.66
CA LYS A 167 11.40 10.74 -6.55
C LYS A 167 10.63 10.56 -5.25
N GLU A 168 11.26 9.96 -4.25
CA GLU A 168 10.67 9.88 -2.91
C GLU A 168 10.68 11.27 -2.27
N VAL A 169 9.54 11.67 -1.69
CA VAL A 169 9.30 13.04 -1.21
C VAL A 169 8.65 13.05 0.17
N SER A 170 8.86 14.15 0.90
CA SER A 170 8.06 14.42 2.10
C SER A 170 6.72 15.01 1.68
N PHE A 171 5.64 14.28 1.93
CA PHE A 171 4.28 14.68 1.56
C PHE A 171 3.36 14.47 2.75
N GLN A 172 3.22 15.48 3.61
CA GLN A 172 2.37 15.38 4.80
C GLN A 172 0.92 15.63 4.43
N ALA A 173 0.24 14.62 3.88
CA ALA A 173 -1.20 14.73 3.65
C ALA A 173 -1.88 15.21 4.94
N PRO A 174 -2.75 16.25 4.90
CA PRO A 174 -3.49 16.65 6.09
C PRO A 174 -4.17 15.39 6.64
N GLU A 175 -3.95 15.14 7.93
CA GLU A 175 -4.49 14.02 8.68
C GLU A 175 -5.92 13.78 8.20
N GLN A 176 -6.18 12.63 7.54
CA GLN A 176 -7.53 12.29 7.13
C GLN A 176 -8.37 12.37 8.40
N GLU A 177 -9.27 13.35 8.49
CA GLU A 177 -10.26 13.41 9.55
C GLU A 177 -10.93 12.05 9.55
N LEU A 178 -10.56 11.22 10.53
CA LEU A 178 -11.26 10.00 10.85
C LEU A 178 -12.72 10.40 10.95
N TYR A 179 -13.53 10.00 9.97
CA TYR A 179 -14.97 10.14 9.97
C TYR A 179 -15.48 9.49 11.26
N GLN A 180 -15.59 10.28 12.34
CA GLN A 180 -16.33 9.89 13.52
C GLN A 180 -17.78 9.96 13.10
N GLY A 181 -18.34 8.78 12.80
CA GLY A 181 -19.76 8.63 12.50
C GLY A 181 -20.64 9.38 13.52
N PRO A 182 -21.86 9.75 13.14
CA PRO A 182 -22.66 10.69 13.92
C PRO A 182 -22.83 10.20 15.37
N LYS A 183 -22.40 11.02 16.32
CA LYS A 183 -22.74 10.85 17.74
C LYS A 183 -24.26 11.00 17.87
N MET A 184 -24.97 9.87 17.92
CA MET A 184 -26.33 9.88 18.44
C MET A 184 -26.27 10.32 19.90
N SER A 185 -26.87 11.47 20.15
CA SER A 185 -27.16 11.97 21.49
C SER A 185 -28.38 11.20 22.00
N LEU A 186 -28.23 10.50 23.13
CA LEU A 186 -29.36 9.98 23.92
C LEU A 186 -30.00 11.12 24.71
#